data_AF-A0A412J6P6-F1
#
_entry.id   AF-A0A412J6P6-F1
#
_cell.length_a   1.000
_cell.length_b   1.000
_cell.length_c   1.000
_cell.angle_alpha   90.00
_cell.angle_beta   90.00
_cell.angle_gamma   90.00
#
_symmetry.space_group_name_H-M   'P 1'
#
loop_
_entity.id
_entity.type
_entity.pdbx_description
1 polymer ?
#
loop_
_entity_poly.entity_id
_entity_poly.type
_entity_poly.pdbx_seq_one_letter_code
_entity_poly.pdbx_strand_id
1 'polypeptide(L)'
;MPFLLAFIKNVNTIGDAKIDDVLNDYIAFYQDRIDRGLQVDRSTCPYNEITLQDRKAICRNMLTNPFEKFERKRFLYYSKDLSIIAMNHALYSKMNKEDWDRVKSQMQKDLAHYYSDMDGM
;
A
#
# COMPACT_ATOMS: atom_id res chain seq x y z
N MET A 1 5.45 -4.63 1.38
CA MET A 1 4.87 -3.92 0.20
C MET A 1 4.25 -2.60 0.65
N PRO A 2 4.56 -1.46 0.00
CA PRO A 2 4.12 -0.13 0.44
C PRO A 2 2.60 0.00 0.59
N PHE A 3 1.84 -0.49 -0.40
CA PHE A 3 0.38 -0.46 -0.39
C PHE A 3 -0.25 -1.13 0.84
N LEU A 4 0.16 -2.36 1.18
CA LEU A 4 -0.46 -3.08 2.30
C LEU A 4 -0.14 -2.41 3.64
N LEU A 5 1.06 -1.85 3.79
CA LEU A 5 1.41 -1.07 4.98
C LEU A 5 0.57 0.22 5.09
N ALA A 6 0.38 0.93 3.97
CA ALA A 6 -0.49 2.10 3.90
C ALA A 6 -1.96 1.72 4.22
N PHE A 7 -2.46 0.60 3.70
CA PHE A 7 -3.79 0.10 4.03
C PHE A 7 -3.94 -0.21 5.52
N ILE A 8 -3.03 -1.01 6.09
CA ILE A 8 -3.07 -1.40 7.51
C ILE A 8 -2.98 -0.18 8.43
N LYS A 9 -2.21 0.85 8.06
CA LYS A 9 -2.12 2.09 8.84
C LYS A 9 -3.43 2.86 8.91
N ASN A 10 -4.27 2.77 7.87
CA ASN A 10 -5.50 3.57 7.72
C ASN A 10 -6.78 2.75 7.90
N VAL A 11 -6.69 1.46 8.24
CA VAL A 11 -7.87 0.62 8.48
C VAL A 11 -8.53 1.02 9.80
N ASN A 12 -9.84 1.22 9.77
CA ASN A 12 -10.64 1.54 10.95
C ASN A 12 -11.07 0.25 11.68
N THR A 13 -11.92 0.42 12.70
CA THR A 13 -12.40 -0.67 13.57
C THR A 13 -13.34 -1.66 12.91
N ILE A 14 -13.81 -1.40 11.68
CA ILE A 14 -14.69 -2.28 10.91
C ILE A 14 -14.00 -2.90 9.68
N GLY A 15 -12.71 -2.62 9.48
CA GLY A 15 -11.95 -3.17 8.36
C GLY A 15 -11.93 -2.30 7.11
N ASP A 16 -12.39 -1.05 7.19
CA ASP A 16 -12.43 -0.12 6.06
C ASP A 16 -11.31 0.93 6.15
N ALA A 17 -10.77 1.32 5.00
CA ALA A 17 -9.84 2.43 4.87
C ALA A 17 -10.31 3.37 3.76
N LYS A 18 -10.25 4.69 3.99
CA LYS A 18 -10.48 5.67 2.92
C LYS A 18 -9.36 5.56 1.89
N ILE A 19 -9.71 5.50 0.62
CA ILE A 19 -8.72 5.37 -0.46
C ILE A 19 -7.72 6.53 -0.45
N ASP A 20 -8.19 7.73 -0.08
CA ASP A 20 -7.33 8.91 -0.07
C ASP A 20 -6.24 8.84 0.99
N ASP A 21 -6.55 8.33 2.18
CA ASP A 21 -5.58 8.20 3.26
C ASP A 21 -4.54 7.13 2.92
N VAL A 22 -4.99 5.99 2.36
CA VAL A 22 -4.10 4.94 1.85
C VAL A 22 -3.19 5.47 0.75
N LEU A 23 -3.74 6.25 -0.19
CA LEU A 23 -2.98 6.80 -1.30
C LEU A 23 -1.97 7.86 -0.85
N ASN A 24 -2.29 8.65 0.17
CA ASN A 24 -1.37 9.63 0.73
C ASN A 24 -0.14 8.94 1.32
N ASP A 25 -0.33 7.88 2.12
CA ASP A 25 0.77 7.10 2.69
C ASP A 25 1.55 6.31 1.63
N TYR A 26 0.86 5.85 0.58
CA TYR A 26 1.50 5.17 -0.55
C TYR A 26 2.41 6.12 -1.34
N ILE A 27 1.95 7.34 -1.63
CA ILE A 27 2.75 8.37 -2.31
C ILE A 27 3.91 8.81 -1.41
N ALA A 28 3.65 9.04 -0.12
CA ALA A 28 4.67 9.45 0.83
C ALA A 28 5.86 8.46 0.90
N PHE A 29 5.60 7.16 0.78
CA PHE A 29 6.67 6.17 0.71
C PHE A 29 7.61 6.39 -0.49
N TYR A 30 7.07 6.59 -1.70
CA TYR A 30 7.92 6.79 -2.87
C TYR A 30 8.56 8.18 -2.89
N GLN A 31 7.87 9.20 -2.36
CA GLN A 31 8.42 10.54 -2.21
C GLN A 31 9.62 10.55 -1.25
N ASP A 32 9.54 9.87 -0.10
CA ASP A 32 10.67 9.75 0.84
C ASP A 32 11.93 9.17 0.17
N ARG A 33 11.75 8.15 -0.69
CA ARG A 33 12.86 7.57 -1.43
C ARG A 33 13.52 8.57 -2.37
N ILE A 34 12.71 9.34 -3.10
CA ILE A 34 13.20 10.40 -4.00
C ILE A 34 13.94 11.47 -3.20
N ASP A 35 13.35 11.95 -2.10
CA ASP A 35 13.91 13.02 -1.27
C ASP A 35 15.27 12.62 -0.67
N ARG A 36 15.47 11.32 -0.44
CA ARG A 36 16.72 10.74 0.06
C ARG A 36 17.71 10.35 -1.04
N GLY A 37 17.37 10.58 -2.31
CA GLY A 37 18.19 10.21 -3.47
C GLY A 37 18.32 8.71 -3.68
N LEU A 38 17.39 7.91 -3.14
CA LEU A 38 17.38 6.45 -3.29
C LEU A 38 16.64 6.04 -4.56
N GLN A 39 17.02 4.89 -5.13
CA GLN A 39 16.25 4.30 -6.22
C GLN A 39 14.79 4.04 -5.78
N VAL A 40 13.82 4.62 -6.49
CA VAL A 40 12.38 4.58 -6.14
C VAL A 40 11.81 3.15 -6.10
N ASP A 41 12.12 2.37 -7.14
CA ASP A 41 11.76 0.95 -7.30
C ASP A 41 12.55 0.42 -8.52
N ARG A 42 12.21 -0.75 -9.04
CA ARG A 42 12.81 -1.33 -10.27
C ARG A 42 12.75 -0.34 -11.45
N SER A 43 13.64 -0.54 -12.41
CA SER A 43 13.76 0.31 -13.62
C SER A 43 12.49 0.45 -14.46
N THR A 44 11.54 -0.48 -14.34
CA THR A 44 10.23 -0.43 -15.02
C THR A 44 9.17 0.36 -14.25
N CYS A 45 9.48 0.87 -13.06
CA CYS A 45 8.57 1.64 -12.25
C CYS A 45 8.35 3.03 -12.86
N PRO A 46 7.10 3.48 -13.04
CA PRO A 46 6.82 4.77 -13.67
C PRO A 46 6.97 5.96 -12.70
N TYR A 47 7.27 5.73 -11.43
CA TYR A 47 7.26 6.77 -10.39
C TYR A 47 8.56 7.57 -10.36
N ASN A 48 8.41 8.89 -10.38
CA ASN A 48 9.45 9.91 -10.24
C ASN A 48 8.81 11.22 -9.72
N GLU A 49 9.60 12.27 -9.51
CA GLU A 49 9.14 13.55 -8.99
C GLU A 49 7.92 14.12 -9.73
N ILE A 50 7.89 13.98 -11.06
CA ILE A 50 6.83 14.52 -11.92
C ILE A 50 5.61 13.61 -11.87
N THR A 51 5.78 12.30 -12.03
CA THR A 51 4.65 11.37 -12.07
C THR A 51 3.98 11.19 -10.71
N LEU A 52 4.70 11.42 -9.60
CA LEU A 52 4.13 11.44 -8.26
C LEU A 52 3.18 12.64 -8.00
N GLN A 53 3.20 13.68 -8.85
CA GLN A 53 2.24 14.78 -8.77
C GLN A 53 0.88 14.44 -9.38
N ASP A 54 0.81 13.45 -10.30
CA ASP A 54 -0.46 13.00 -10.88
C ASP A 54 -1.14 11.98 -9.96
N ARG A 55 -1.76 12.50 -8.90
CA ARG A 55 -2.46 11.70 -7.90
C ARG A 55 -3.53 10.77 -8.52
N LYS A 56 -4.18 11.18 -9.60
CA LYS A 56 -5.19 10.35 -10.30
C LYS A 56 -4.54 9.19 -11.03
N ALA A 57 -3.40 9.41 -11.68
CA ALA A 57 -2.63 8.32 -12.30
C ALA A 57 -2.09 7.34 -11.26
N ILE A 58 -1.55 7.82 -10.14
CA ILE A 58 -1.04 6.94 -9.08
C ILE A 58 -2.16 6.14 -8.45
N CYS A 59 -3.33 6.75 -8.22
CA CYS A 59 -4.50 6.04 -7.71
C CYS A 59 -4.88 4.87 -8.63
N ARG A 60 -4.97 5.13 -9.95
CA ARG A 60 -5.23 4.07 -10.95
C ARG A 60 -4.16 3.00 -10.91
N ASN A 61 -2.89 3.39 -10.89
CA ASN A 61 -1.77 2.44 -10.84
C ASN A 61 -1.80 1.60 -9.56
N MET A 62 -2.02 2.20 -8.39
CA MET A 62 -2.15 1.49 -7.10
C MET A 62 -3.31 0.50 -7.12
N LEU A 63 -4.46 0.87 -7.70
CA LEU A 63 -5.62 -0.01 -7.86
C LEU A 63 -5.32 -1.18 -8.80
N THR A 64 -4.69 -0.94 -9.95
CA THR A 64 -4.29 -2.01 -10.90
C THR A 64 -3.17 -2.88 -10.36
N ASN A 65 -2.16 -2.31 -9.71
CA ASN A 65 -1.08 -3.03 -9.06
C ASN A 65 -0.45 -2.14 -7.98
N PRO A 66 -0.60 -2.50 -6.69
CA PRO A 66 -0.77 -3.88 -6.24
C PRO A 66 -2.17 -4.31 -5.79
N PHE A 67 -3.16 -3.42 -5.66
CA PHE A 67 -4.46 -3.75 -5.05
C PHE A 67 -5.20 -4.90 -5.74
N GLU A 68 -5.24 -4.94 -7.07
CA GLU A 68 -5.94 -5.99 -7.85
C GLU A 68 -5.57 -7.42 -7.40
N LYS A 69 -4.33 -7.65 -6.94
CA LYS A 69 -3.88 -8.95 -6.44
C LYS A 69 -4.63 -9.39 -5.17
N PHE A 70 -4.95 -8.44 -4.30
CA PHE A 70 -5.71 -8.65 -3.08
C PHE A 70 -7.20 -8.80 -3.39
N GLU A 71 -7.71 -8.02 -4.34
CA GLU A 71 -9.10 -8.09 -4.79
C GLU A 71 -9.41 -9.44 -5.44
N ARG A 72 -8.55 -9.91 -6.35
CA ARG A 72 -8.69 -11.22 -7.00
C ARG A 72 -8.68 -12.38 -6.00
N LYS A 73 -7.98 -12.24 -4.87
CA LYS A 73 -7.94 -13.22 -3.78
C LYS A 73 -9.06 -13.01 -2.75
N ARG A 74 -9.95 -12.04 -2.96
CA ARG A 74 -11.07 -11.69 -2.07
C ARG A 74 -10.62 -11.27 -0.66
N PHE A 75 -9.42 -10.70 -0.55
CA PHE A 75 -8.91 -10.16 0.70
C PHE A 75 -9.40 -8.73 0.93
N LEU A 76 -9.42 -7.93 -0.13
CA LEU A 76 -9.84 -6.54 -0.13
C LEU A 76 -10.89 -6.30 -1.23
N TYR A 77 -11.71 -5.28 -1.07
CA TYR A 77 -12.72 -4.83 -2.02
C TYR A 77 -12.65 -3.32 -2.14
N TYR A 78 -12.82 -2.78 -3.35
CA TYR A 78 -12.88 -1.33 -3.56
C TYR A 78 -14.31 -0.89 -3.88
N SER A 79 -14.86 0.00 -3.05
CA SER A 79 -16.12 0.69 -3.36
C SER A 79 -15.82 2.07 -3.92
N LYS A 80 -16.03 2.23 -5.23
CA LYS A 80 -15.80 3.50 -5.94
C LYS A 80 -16.72 4.61 -5.44
N ASP A 81 -17.98 4.30 -5.19
CA ASP A 81 -18.98 5.29 -4.77
C ASP A 81 -18.71 5.81 -3.36
N LEU A 82 -18.22 4.94 -2.48
CA LEU A 82 -17.88 5.30 -1.10
C LEU A 82 -16.42 5.77 -0.95
N SER A 83 -15.59 5.58 -1.98
CA SER A 83 -14.15 5.86 -1.95
C SER A 83 -13.42 5.12 -0.80
N ILE A 84 -13.79 3.86 -0.56
CA ILE A 84 -13.20 3.01 0.49
C ILE A 84 -12.61 1.72 -0.08
N ILE A 85 -11.52 1.26 0.56
CA ILE A 85 -11.01 -0.09 0.44
C ILE A 85 -11.44 -0.85 1.70
N ALA A 86 -12.23 -1.89 1.54
CA ALA A 86 -12.76 -2.71 2.62
C ALA A 86 -12.06 -4.06 2.66
N MET A 87 -11.69 -4.53 3.86
CA MET A 87 -11.23 -5.90 4.05
C MET A 87 -12.42 -6.86 4.08
N ASN A 88 -12.20 -8.10 3.64
CA ASN A 88 -13.19 -9.15 3.84
C ASN A 88 -13.54 -9.29 5.33
N HIS A 89 -14.80 -9.06 5.67
CA HIS A 89 -15.28 -9.06 7.06
C HIS A 89 -15.00 -10.38 7.80
N ALA A 90 -15.12 -11.53 7.12
CA ALA A 90 -14.86 -12.83 7.75
C ALA A 90 -13.37 -13.09 8.03
N LEU A 91 -12.47 -12.42 7.30
CA LEU A 91 -11.05 -12.40 7.62
C LEU A 91 -10.76 -11.40 8.73
N TYR A 92 -11.27 -10.17 8.61
CA TYR A 92 -11.06 -9.12 9.60
C TYR A 92 -11.51 -9.55 11.00
N SER A 93 -12.68 -10.17 11.12
CA SER A 93 -13.23 -10.63 12.40
C SER A 93 -12.41 -11.75 13.07
N LYS A 94 -11.54 -12.42 12.32
CA LYS A 94 -10.64 -13.46 12.84
C LYS A 94 -9.25 -12.93 13.20
N MET A 95 -8.91 -11.72 12.78
CA MET A 95 -7.61 -11.11 13.04
C MET A 95 -7.61 -10.48 14.43
N ASN A 96 -6.66 -10.87 15.26
CA ASN A 96 -6.37 -10.16 16.50
C ASN A 96 -5.17 -9.21 16.34
N LYS A 97 -4.83 -8.48 17.40
CA LYS A 97 -3.70 -7.54 17.39
C LYS A 97 -2.37 -8.23 17.05
N GLU A 98 -2.11 -9.41 17.59
CA GLU A 98 -0.87 -10.15 17.33
C GLU A 98 -0.77 -10.60 15.87
N ASP A 99 -1.88 -11.00 15.25
CA ASP A 99 -1.91 -11.32 13.82
C ASP A 99 -1.58 -10.09 12.96
N TRP A 100 -2.14 -8.93 13.31
CA TRP A 100 -1.83 -7.67 12.64
C TRP A 100 -0.36 -7.27 12.81
N ASP A 101 0.18 -7.39 14.03
CA ASP A 101 1.58 -7.09 14.33
C ASP A 101 2.52 -8.03 13.55
N ARG A 102 2.16 -9.31 13.40
CA ARG A 102 2.89 -10.29 12.59
C ARG A 102 2.86 -9.92 11.10
N VAL A 103 1.70 -9.57 10.55
CA VAL A 103 1.57 -9.15 9.14
C VAL A 103 2.40 -7.88 8.90
N LYS A 104 2.30 -6.88 9.78
CA LYS A 104 3.05 -5.63 9.66
C LYS A 104 4.56 -5.88 9.71
N SER A 105 5.02 -6.67 10.68
CA SER A 105 6.43 -7.03 10.83
C SER A 105 6.96 -7.79 9.62
N GLN A 106 6.18 -8.74 9.09
CA GLN A 106 6.54 -9.47 7.87
C GLN A 106 6.64 -8.52 6.69
N MET A 107 5.66 -7.64 6.49
CA MET A 107 5.66 -6.69 5.39
C MET A 107 6.80 -5.68 5.44
N GLN A 108 7.23 -5.28 6.63
CA GLN A 108 8.40 -4.42 6.82
C GLN A 108 9.70 -5.16 6.50
N LYS A 109 9.85 -6.42 6.97
CA LYS A 109 11.02 -7.26 6.65
C LYS A 109 11.13 -7.55 5.15
N ASP A 110 10.02 -7.92 4.52
CA ASP A 110 9.96 -8.18 3.08
C ASP A 110 10.29 -6.92 2.27
N LEU A 111 9.84 -5.76 2.75
CA LEU A 111 10.14 -4.48 2.10
C LEU A 111 11.64 -4.13 2.22
N ALA A 112 12.21 -4.30 3.42
CA ALA A 112 13.64 -4.09 3.66
C ALA A 112 14.51 -5.01 2.82
N HIS A 113 14.13 -6.29 2.73
CA HIS A 113 14.80 -7.24 1.85
C HIS A 113 14.62 -6.88 0.37
N TYR A 114 13.43 -6.46 -0.06
CA TYR A 114 13.19 -6.10 -1.45
C TYR A 114 14.05 -4.92 -1.91
N TYR A 115 14.27 -3.94 -1.04
CA TYR A 115 15.07 -2.75 -1.34
C TYR A 115 16.55 -2.86 -0.98
N SER A 116 17.03 -3.99 -0.46
CA SER A 116 18.45 -4.15 -0.09
C SER A 116 19.41 -3.89 -1.25
N ASP A 117 19.00 -4.28 -2.46
CA ASP A 117 19.77 -4.14 -3.69
C ASP A 117 19.49 -2.81 -4.41
N MET A 118 18.65 -1.95 -3.81
CA MET A 118 18.21 -0.65 -4.33
C MET A 118 18.45 0.44 -3.28
N ASP A 119 19.71 0.55 -2.83
CA ASP A 119 20.18 1.53 -1.84
C ASP A 119 19.58 1.40 -0.43
N GLY A 120 18.85 0.32 -0.15
CA GLY A 120 18.28 0.04 1.16
C GLY A 120 16.97 0.79 1.45
N MET A 121 16.55 0.70 2.72
CA MET A 121 15.34 1.36 3.25
C MET A 121 15.64 2.71 3.86
#